data_AF-A0A931VRV6-F1
#
_entry.id   AF-A0A931VRV6-F1
#
_cell.length_a   1.000
_cell.length_b   1.000
_cell.length_c   1.000
_cell.angle_alpha   90.00
_cell.angle_beta   90.00
_cell.angle_gamma   90.00
#
_symmetry.space_group_name_H-M   'P 1'
#
loop_
_entity.id
_entity.type
_entity.pdbx_description
1 polymer ?
#
loop_
_entity_poly.entity_id
_entity_poly.type
_entity_poly.pdbx_seq_one_letter_code
_entity_poly.pdbx_strand_id
1 'polypeptide(L)'
;MMHGPLEFYLTAISYFLFGPSDFSARIPPAVFSIATIWMAWYWRRYLGKAGALIAGFLMVISPYMLFYGRYARNEVYGSFSGVVMLYVMLRYLETGYKRYIYLVTAALILHFVDKSTAFIYSAQALLFLASYFIIRITRRPWANIGVYRAFIISLSAAVLLIAATLGTAAISKGAGTITGSETVLPANPAGTTSPLTQTASPLSPTTIPVVAAIAALAAAVYFLIRGYGWDRIRSERSFDLLILIGTLIIPTLTPFPLRLLNWTIPTTAPEVAALTTTDALRLGAFLIPAFIISIIVGQWWDSKTWWKTALLFWSV
;
A
#
# COMPACT_ATOMS: atom_id res chain seq x y z
N MET A 1 8.53 -18.61 2.40
CA MET A 1 8.00 -17.24 2.46
C MET A 1 7.24 -17.00 1.17
N MET A 2 5.94 -16.69 1.25
CA MET A 2 5.02 -16.76 0.10
C MET A 2 5.19 -15.54 -0.82
N HIS A 3 5.91 -15.74 -1.93
CA HIS A 3 5.90 -14.78 -3.05
C HIS A 3 4.55 -14.80 -3.77
N GLY A 4 4.25 -13.73 -4.50
CA GLY A 4 3.08 -13.71 -5.37
C GLY A 4 3.21 -14.72 -6.52
N PRO A 5 2.09 -15.19 -7.09
CA PRO A 5 2.13 -16.29 -8.05
C PRO A 5 2.62 -15.89 -9.46
N LEU A 6 2.79 -14.59 -9.74
CA LEU A 6 3.13 -14.06 -11.06
C LEU A 6 4.38 -14.74 -11.67
N GLU A 7 5.46 -14.82 -10.89
CA GLU A 7 6.73 -15.40 -11.34
C GLU A 7 6.56 -16.86 -11.74
N PHE A 8 5.81 -17.65 -10.96
CA PHE A 8 5.60 -19.07 -11.25
C PHE A 8 4.82 -19.27 -12.55
N TYR A 9 3.78 -18.46 -12.78
CA TYR A 9 3.00 -18.55 -14.02
C TYR A 9 3.83 -18.12 -15.24
N LEU A 10 4.57 -17.01 -15.15
CA LEU A 10 5.41 -16.55 -16.26
C LEU A 10 6.55 -17.53 -16.56
N THR A 11 7.17 -18.10 -15.53
CA THR A 11 8.21 -19.11 -15.68
C THR A 11 7.64 -20.39 -16.28
N ALA A 12 6.46 -20.85 -15.84
CA ALA A 12 5.79 -22.01 -16.42
C ALA A 12 5.48 -21.82 -17.91
N ILE A 13 5.00 -20.64 -18.31
CA ILE A 13 4.79 -20.29 -19.73
C ILE A 13 6.11 -20.34 -20.50
N SER A 14 7.19 -19.79 -19.92
CA SER A 14 8.51 -19.82 -20.54
C SER A 14 9.03 -21.26 -20.74
N TYR A 15 8.88 -22.11 -19.72
CA TYR A 15 9.24 -23.53 -19.82
C TYR A 15 8.40 -24.29 -20.83
N PHE A 16 7.11 -23.98 -20.93
CA PHE A 16 6.23 -24.58 -21.94
C PHE A 16 6.68 -24.24 -23.36
N LEU A 17 7.11 -23.00 -23.61
CA LEU A 17 7.51 -22.53 -24.93
C LEU A 17 8.93 -22.92 -25.34
N PHE A 18 9.89 -22.93 -24.39
CA PHE A 18 11.32 -23.05 -24.69
C PHE A 18 12.00 -24.26 -24.03
N GLY A 19 11.25 -25.07 -23.28
CA GLY A 19 11.77 -26.17 -22.48
C GLY A 19 12.36 -25.71 -21.14
N PRO A 20 12.46 -26.59 -20.13
CA PRO A 20 13.01 -26.27 -18.82
C PRO A 20 14.53 -26.11 -18.88
N SER A 21 15.04 -24.94 -18.52
CA SER A 21 16.47 -24.64 -18.40
C SER A 21 16.70 -23.37 -17.57
N ASP A 22 17.92 -23.18 -17.07
CA ASP A 22 18.34 -21.93 -16.42
C ASP A 22 18.13 -20.69 -17.31
N PHE A 23 18.26 -20.87 -18.63
CA PHE A 23 18.05 -19.80 -19.59
C PHE A 23 16.57 -19.42 -19.68
N SER A 24 15.69 -20.40 -19.92
CA SER A 24 14.25 -20.16 -20.05
C SER A 24 13.62 -19.66 -18.75
N ALA A 25 14.14 -20.03 -17.59
CA ALA A 25 13.72 -19.49 -16.29
C ALA A 25 13.93 -17.98 -16.18
N ARG A 26 14.94 -17.44 -16.86
CA ARG A 26 15.35 -16.03 -16.79
C ARG A 26 14.77 -15.17 -17.92
N ILE A 27 14.05 -15.76 -18.88
CA ILE A 27 13.40 -15.00 -19.95
C ILE A 27 12.38 -14.00 -19.39
N PRO A 28 11.42 -14.39 -18.53
CA PRO A 28 10.45 -13.43 -18.00
C PRO A 28 11.05 -12.22 -17.25
N PRO A 29 11.95 -12.38 -16.27
CA PRO A 29 12.55 -11.23 -15.60
C PRO A 29 13.40 -10.38 -16.56
N ALA A 30 14.11 -10.99 -17.52
CA ALA A 30 14.88 -10.23 -18.52
C ALA A 30 13.96 -9.34 -19.38
N VAL A 31 12.82 -9.86 -19.83
CA VAL A 31 11.84 -9.10 -20.61
C VAL A 31 11.28 -7.92 -19.82
N PHE A 32 10.90 -8.13 -18.55
CA PHE A 32 10.39 -7.05 -17.71
C PHE A 32 11.46 -6.01 -17.34
N SER A 33 12.73 -6.42 -17.22
CA SER A 33 13.85 -5.50 -17.04
C SER A 33 14.04 -4.60 -18.26
N ILE A 34 14.03 -5.19 -19.46
CA ILE A 34 14.08 -4.44 -20.73
C ILE A 34 12.86 -3.51 -20.85
N ALA A 35 11.66 -3.98 -20.50
CA ALA A 35 10.45 -3.17 -20.51
C ALA A 35 10.54 -1.98 -19.54
N THR A 36 11.20 -2.14 -18.39
CA THR A 36 11.44 -1.07 -17.43
C THR A 36 12.37 0.01 -18.01
N ILE A 37 13.42 -0.39 -18.73
CA ILE A 37 14.30 0.54 -19.45
C ILE A 37 13.54 1.24 -20.57
N TRP A 38 12.75 0.50 -21.35
CA TRP A 38 11.91 1.05 -22.41
C TRP A 38 10.91 2.08 -21.87
N MET A 39 10.41 1.88 -20.66
CA MET A 39 9.51 2.81 -19.99
C MET A 39 10.13 4.22 -19.83
N ALA A 40 11.46 4.33 -19.71
CA ALA A 40 12.15 5.62 -19.63
C ALA A 40 11.84 6.54 -20.83
N TRP A 41 11.58 5.98 -22.02
CA TRP A 41 11.18 6.78 -23.18
C TRP A 41 9.85 7.50 -22.99
N TYR A 42 8.89 6.89 -22.30
CA TYR A 42 7.60 7.53 -22.01
C TYR A 42 7.77 8.68 -21.00
N TRP A 43 8.76 8.60 -20.12
CA TRP A 43 9.13 9.64 -19.18
C TRP A 43 9.77 10.89 -19.83
N ARG A 44 10.06 10.87 -21.14
CA ARG A 44 10.55 12.05 -21.89
C ARG A 44 9.67 13.28 -21.77
N ARG A 45 8.39 13.10 -21.45
CA ARG A 45 7.46 14.21 -21.20
C ARG A 45 7.83 15.01 -19.96
N TYR A 46 8.37 14.34 -18.94
CA TYR A 46 8.75 14.94 -17.66
C TYR A 46 10.24 15.29 -17.61
N LEU A 47 11.09 14.44 -18.20
CA LEU A 47 12.55 14.56 -18.16
C LEU A 47 13.14 15.27 -19.39
N GLY A 48 12.33 15.53 -20.41
CA GLY A 48 12.81 15.91 -21.75
C GLY A 48 13.39 14.72 -22.53
N LYS A 49 13.65 14.93 -23.82
CA LYS A 49 14.22 13.88 -24.71
C LYS A 49 15.59 13.41 -24.23
N ALA A 50 16.48 14.36 -23.93
CA ALA A 50 17.83 14.05 -23.44
C ALA A 50 17.77 13.35 -22.08
N GLY A 51 16.98 13.85 -21.13
CA GLY A 51 16.83 13.23 -19.81
C GLY A 51 16.31 11.80 -19.87
N ALA A 52 15.37 11.49 -20.78
CA ALA A 52 14.90 10.12 -20.99
C ALA A 52 15.98 9.18 -21.54
N LEU A 53 16.80 9.66 -22.49
CA LEU A 53 17.92 8.86 -23.04
C LEU A 53 19.01 8.63 -21.98
N ILE A 54 19.36 9.68 -21.21
CA ILE A 54 20.32 9.58 -20.12
C ILE A 54 19.80 8.61 -19.04
N ALA A 55 18.53 8.73 -18.63
CA ALA A 55 17.93 7.80 -17.68
C ALA A 55 17.96 6.36 -18.20
N GLY A 56 17.57 6.13 -19.45
CA GLY A 56 17.65 4.80 -20.08
C GLY A 56 19.08 4.25 -20.10
N PHE A 57 20.07 5.07 -20.44
CA PHE A 57 21.48 4.68 -20.42
C PHE A 57 21.97 4.34 -19.01
N LEU A 58 21.66 5.18 -18.01
CA LEU A 58 22.00 4.93 -16.61
C LEU A 58 21.37 3.64 -16.08
N MET A 59 20.12 3.35 -16.48
CA MET A 59 19.42 2.12 -16.13
C MET A 59 20.09 0.88 -16.75
N VAL A 60 20.59 0.98 -18.00
CA VAL A 60 21.31 -0.11 -18.67
C VAL A 60 22.63 -0.44 -17.99
N ILE A 61 23.40 0.58 -17.58
CA ILE A 61 24.72 0.36 -16.95
C ILE A 61 24.62 0.08 -15.44
N SER A 62 23.45 0.27 -14.84
CA SER A 62 23.23 0.09 -13.39
C SER A 62 23.48 -1.36 -12.98
N PRO A 63 24.47 -1.64 -12.11
CA PRO A 63 24.76 -2.99 -11.65
C PRO A 63 23.56 -3.63 -10.94
N TYR A 64 22.76 -2.83 -10.23
CA TYR A 64 21.54 -3.29 -9.55
C TYR A 64 20.50 -3.79 -10.56
N MET A 65 20.21 -3.00 -11.61
CA MET A 65 19.23 -3.39 -12.62
C MET A 65 19.68 -4.60 -13.45
N LEU A 66 20.97 -4.68 -13.77
CA LEU A 66 21.53 -5.83 -14.47
C LEU A 66 21.50 -7.10 -13.62
N PHE A 67 21.78 -6.99 -12.32
CA PHE A 67 21.74 -8.12 -11.39
C PHE A 67 20.31 -8.66 -11.27
N TYR A 68 19.35 -7.82 -10.89
CA TYR A 68 17.97 -8.26 -10.72
C TYR A 68 17.31 -8.66 -12.04
N GLY A 69 17.64 -8.00 -13.15
CA GLY A 69 17.11 -8.35 -14.47
C GLY A 69 17.51 -9.74 -14.99
N ARG A 70 18.56 -10.35 -14.43
CA ARG A 70 19.03 -11.71 -14.78
C ARG A 70 18.65 -12.74 -13.72
N TYR A 71 18.12 -12.29 -12.59
CA TYR A 71 17.77 -13.17 -11.48
C TYR A 71 16.30 -13.56 -11.60
N ALA A 72 16.03 -14.87 -11.56
CA ALA A 72 14.66 -15.41 -11.55
C ALA A 72 14.05 -15.18 -10.17
N ARG A 73 13.64 -13.93 -9.91
CA ARG A 73 12.95 -13.47 -8.72
C ARG A 73 12.01 -12.30 -9.03
N ASN A 74 11.15 -12.03 -8.07
CA ASN A 74 10.03 -11.09 -8.12
C ASN A 74 10.40 -9.59 -8.28
N GLU A 75 11.61 -9.17 -7.91
CA GLU A 75 11.93 -7.72 -7.78
C GLU A 75 11.76 -6.94 -9.09
N VAL A 76 11.97 -7.59 -10.23
CA VAL A 76 11.87 -6.94 -11.55
C VAL A 76 10.43 -6.59 -11.90
N TYR A 77 9.47 -7.45 -11.58
CA TYR A 77 8.06 -7.19 -11.85
C TYR A 77 7.54 -6.05 -10.97
N GLY A 78 7.97 -6.02 -9.71
CA GLY A 78 7.70 -4.92 -8.79
C GLY A 78 8.25 -3.57 -9.27
N SER A 79 9.49 -3.56 -9.77
CA SER A 79 10.14 -2.36 -10.31
C SER A 79 9.42 -1.84 -11.56
N PHE A 80 9.10 -2.72 -12.51
CA PHE A 80 8.37 -2.34 -13.72
C PHE A 80 7.00 -1.76 -13.40
N SER A 81 6.20 -2.48 -12.61
CA SER A 81 4.86 -2.06 -12.21
C SER A 81 4.88 -0.73 -11.44
N GLY A 82 5.87 -0.51 -10.58
CA GLY A 82 6.07 0.76 -9.88
C GLY A 82 6.31 1.96 -10.82
N VAL A 83 7.22 1.82 -11.79
CA VAL A 83 7.52 2.88 -12.77
C VAL A 83 6.31 3.18 -13.66
N VAL A 84 5.57 2.13 -14.07
CA VAL A 84 4.34 2.28 -14.85
C VAL A 84 3.25 2.95 -14.02
N MET A 85 3.04 2.51 -12.77
CA MET A 85 2.01 3.05 -11.87
C MET A 85 2.21 4.55 -11.67
N LEU A 86 3.43 4.99 -11.31
CA LEU A 86 3.72 6.40 -11.11
C LEU A 86 3.50 7.21 -12.39
N TYR A 87 4.01 6.74 -13.53
CA TYR A 87 3.81 7.42 -14.81
C TYR A 87 2.32 7.60 -15.13
N VAL A 88 1.53 6.52 -15.06
CA VAL A 88 0.11 6.55 -15.40
C VAL A 88 -0.68 7.43 -14.43
N MET A 89 -0.35 7.41 -13.13
CA MET A 89 -0.94 8.33 -12.16
C MET A 89 -0.72 9.79 -12.55
N LEU A 90 0.52 10.17 -12.85
CA LEU A 90 0.85 11.54 -13.30
C LEU A 90 0.09 11.91 -14.60
N ARG A 91 -0.01 10.97 -15.55
CA ARG A 91 -0.78 11.15 -16.78
C ARG A 91 -2.26 11.37 -16.50
N TYR A 92 -2.85 10.66 -15.55
CA TYR A 92 -4.24 10.88 -15.15
C TYR A 92 -4.42 12.25 -14.49
N LEU A 93 -3.52 12.67 -13.60
CA LEU A 93 -3.57 13.98 -12.98
C LEU A 93 -3.52 15.11 -14.02
N GLU A 94 -2.76 14.95 -15.11
CA GLU A 94 -2.68 15.92 -16.21
C GLU A 94 -3.88 15.94 -17.16
N THR A 95 -4.39 14.78 -17.58
CA THR A 95 -5.40 14.74 -18.65
C THR A 95 -6.80 14.41 -18.18
N GLY A 96 -6.96 13.75 -17.02
CA GLY A 96 -8.24 13.26 -16.52
C GLY A 96 -8.89 12.16 -17.37
N TYR A 97 -8.16 11.56 -18.33
CA TYR A 97 -8.75 10.56 -19.22
C TYR A 97 -8.96 9.22 -18.50
N LYS A 98 -10.17 8.66 -18.59
CA LYS A 98 -10.54 7.39 -17.95
C LYS A 98 -9.66 6.20 -18.32
N ARG A 99 -9.03 6.20 -19.50
CA ARG A 99 -8.05 5.17 -19.87
C ARG A 99 -6.93 5.00 -18.83
N TYR A 100 -6.52 6.09 -18.19
CA TYR A 100 -5.45 6.03 -17.19
C TYR A 100 -5.94 5.46 -15.84
N ILE A 101 -7.23 5.51 -15.52
CA ILE A 101 -7.80 4.78 -14.38
C ILE A 101 -7.58 3.27 -14.58
N TYR A 102 -7.96 2.75 -15.75
CA TYR A 102 -7.76 1.34 -16.08
C TYR A 102 -6.28 0.93 -16.08
N LEU A 103 -5.40 1.81 -16.58
CA LEU A 103 -3.96 1.54 -16.56
C LEU A 103 -3.36 1.60 -15.14
N VAL A 104 -3.85 2.47 -14.24
CA VAL A 104 -3.44 2.44 -12.81
C VAL A 104 -3.90 1.15 -12.18
N THR A 105 -5.14 0.72 -12.44
CA THR A 105 -5.63 -0.59 -11.97
C THR A 105 -4.78 -1.73 -12.51
N ALA A 106 -4.43 -1.75 -13.79
CA ALA A 106 -3.57 -2.79 -14.36
C ALA A 106 -2.17 -2.83 -13.71
N ALA A 107 -1.58 -1.65 -13.44
CA ALA A 107 -0.30 -1.56 -12.75
C ALA A 107 -0.40 -2.06 -11.30
N LEU A 108 -1.49 -1.72 -10.59
CA LEU A 108 -1.77 -2.24 -9.26
C LEU A 108 -1.97 -3.75 -9.25
N ILE A 109 -2.77 -4.29 -10.17
CA ILE A 109 -2.97 -5.74 -10.31
C ILE A 109 -1.62 -6.41 -10.46
N LEU A 110 -0.81 -5.99 -11.44
CA LEU A 110 0.51 -6.56 -11.67
C LEU A 110 1.38 -6.56 -10.40
N HIS A 111 1.33 -5.46 -9.64
CA HIS A 111 2.08 -5.34 -8.39
C HIS A 111 1.52 -6.23 -7.26
N PHE A 112 0.20 -6.42 -7.17
CA PHE A 112 -0.44 -7.31 -6.20
C PHE A 112 -0.36 -8.79 -6.58
N VAL A 113 -0.23 -9.15 -7.87
CA VAL A 113 0.07 -10.54 -8.28
C VAL A 113 1.51 -10.90 -7.91
N ASP A 114 2.42 -9.93 -7.90
CA ASP A 114 3.80 -10.10 -7.41
C ASP A 114 3.90 -10.15 -5.87
N LYS A 115 3.00 -9.43 -5.18
CA LYS A 115 2.83 -9.28 -3.72
C LYS A 115 3.99 -8.65 -2.95
N SER A 116 5.25 -8.85 -3.38
CA SER A 116 6.44 -8.63 -2.56
C SER A 116 6.55 -7.23 -1.94
N THR A 117 6.16 -6.20 -2.67
CA THR A 117 6.18 -4.79 -2.23
C THR A 117 4.84 -4.06 -2.41
N ALA A 118 3.75 -4.81 -2.66
CA ALA A 118 2.46 -4.28 -3.08
C ALA A 118 1.90 -3.18 -2.17
N PHE A 119 1.90 -3.48 -0.87
CA PHE A 119 1.39 -2.57 0.16
C PHE A 119 2.24 -1.30 0.31
N ILE A 120 3.57 -1.40 0.15
CA ILE A 120 4.48 -0.26 0.30
C ILE A 120 4.26 0.74 -0.83
N TYR A 121 4.24 0.27 -2.08
CA TYR A 121 4.01 1.12 -3.25
C TYR A 121 2.61 1.74 -3.23
N SER A 122 1.61 0.99 -2.79
CA SER A 122 0.25 1.50 -2.62
C SER A 122 0.17 2.59 -1.55
N ALA A 123 0.83 2.38 -0.41
CA ALA A 123 0.92 3.39 0.63
C ALA A 123 1.65 4.64 0.14
N GLN A 124 2.77 4.49 -0.58
CA GLN A 124 3.48 5.61 -1.21
C GLN A 124 2.60 6.36 -2.20
N ALA A 125 1.85 5.66 -3.05
CA ALA A 125 0.92 6.26 -4.00
C ALA A 125 -0.19 7.05 -3.29
N LEU A 126 -0.83 6.45 -2.26
CA LEU A 126 -1.87 7.11 -1.48
C LEU A 126 -1.34 8.31 -0.71
N LEU A 127 -0.15 8.22 -0.10
CA LEU A 127 0.49 9.34 0.59
C LEU A 127 0.83 10.47 -0.38
N PHE A 128 1.44 10.16 -1.53
CA PHE A 128 1.71 11.14 -2.58
C PHE A 128 0.42 11.84 -3.04
N LEU A 129 -0.63 11.07 -3.33
CA LEU A 129 -1.92 11.62 -3.78
C LEU A 129 -2.61 12.44 -2.68
N ALA A 130 -2.54 12.01 -1.43
CA ALA A 130 -3.11 12.73 -0.29
C ALA A 130 -2.39 14.06 -0.08
N SER A 131 -1.05 14.06 -0.07
CA SER A 131 -0.25 15.28 0.00
C SER A 131 -0.53 16.21 -1.18
N TYR A 132 -0.58 15.68 -2.40
CA TYR A 132 -0.89 16.47 -3.59
C TYR A 132 -2.30 17.07 -3.51
N PHE A 133 -3.30 16.28 -3.08
CA PHE A 133 -4.67 16.74 -2.87
C PHE A 133 -4.73 17.86 -1.81
N ILE A 134 -4.07 17.69 -0.66
CA ILE A 134 -4.00 18.70 0.41
C ILE A 134 -3.36 20.00 -0.10
N ILE A 135 -2.26 19.93 -0.85
CA ILE A 135 -1.62 21.10 -1.44
C ILE A 135 -2.58 21.81 -2.41
N ARG A 136 -3.34 21.07 -3.21
CA ARG A 136 -4.30 21.62 -4.17
C ARG A 136 -5.46 22.34 -3.49
N ILE A 137 -6.09 21.73 -2.49
CA ILE A 137 -7.22 22.34 -1.77
C ILE A 137 -6.79 23.55 -0.94
N THR A 138 -5.57 23.57 -0.40
CA THR A 138 -5.05 24.68 0.40
C THR A 138 -4.69 25.89 -0.45
N ARG A 139 -4.34 25.69 -1.73
CA ARG A 139 -4.05 26.78 -2.67
C ARG A 139 -5.31 27.43 -3.27
N ARG A 140 -6.49 26.84 -3.09
CA ARG A 140 -7.76 27.41 -3.56
C ARG A 140 -8.38 28.31 -2.49
N PRO A 141 -9.16 29.33 -2.85
CA PRO A 141 -9.85 30.16 -1.88
C PRO A 141 -10.98 29.39 -1.17
N TRP A 142 -10.99 29.44 0.17
CA TRP A 142 -12.06 28.88 1.01
C TRP A 142 -13.06 29.97 1.39
N ALA A 143 -14.35 29.63 1.38
CA ALA A 143 -15.41 30.59 1.69
C ALA A 143 -15.37 31.06 3.15
N ASN A 144 -14.94 30.20 4.08
CA ASN A 144 -14.84 30.50 5.50
C ASN A 144 -13.45 30.15 6.04
N ILE A 145 -12.71 31.18 6.45
CA ILE A 145 -11.35 31.06 6.97
C ILE A 145 -11.29 30.29 8.31
N GLY A 146 -12.34 30.36 9.13
CA GLY A 146 -12.43 29.62 10.39
C GLY A 146 -12.49 28.11 10.17
N VAL A 147 -13.29 27.67 9.19
CA VAL A 147 -13.38 26.25 8.81
C VAL A 147 -12.07 25.77 8.19
N TYR A 148 -11.40 26.61 7.38
CA TYR A 148 -10.07 26.31 6.85
C TYR A 148 -9.03 26.12 7.96
N ARG A 149 -8.99 27.02 8.96
CA ARG A 149 -8.09 26.88 10.12
C ARG A 149 -8.40 25.61 10.90
N ALA A 150 -9.66 25.32 11.16
CA ALA A 150 -10.08 24.10 11.85
C ALA A 150 -9.66 22.82 11.08
N PHE A 151 -9.78 22.83 9.75
CA PHE A 151 -9.27 21.77 8.88
C PHE A 151 -7.76 21.57 9.02
N ILE A 152 -6.96 22.65 8.92
CA ILE A 152 -5.50 22.55 9.03
C ILE A 152 -5.06 22.11 10.44
N ILE A 153 -5.69 22.62 11.50
CA ILE A 153 -5.39 22.25 12.88
C ILE A 153 -5.70 20.77 13.12
N SER A 154 -6.88 20.30 12.73
CA SER A 154 -7.28 18.89 12.89
C SER A 154 -6.39 17.95 12.07
N LEU A 155 -6.04 18.33 10.83
CA LEU A 155 -5.12 17.58 9.99
C LEU A 155 -3.72 17.52 10.60
N SER A 156 -3.20 18.65 11.09
CA SER A 156 -1.88 18.72 11.73
C SER A 156 -1.84 17.90 13.02
N ALA A 157 -2.90 17.98 13.83
CA ALA A 157 -3.05 17.17 15.04
C ALA A 157 -3.08 15.68 14.70
N ALA A 158 -3.80 15.25 13.67
CA ALA A 158 -3.82 13.87 13.22
C ALA A 158 -2.42 13.38 12.81
N VAL A 159 -1.70 14.16 12.00
CA VAL A 159 -0.33 13.82 11.57
C VAL A 159 0.62 13.71 12.76
N LEU A 160 0.55 14.66 13.71
CA LEU A 160 1.39 14.64 14.91
C LEU A 160 1.09 13.43 15.81
N LEU A 161 -0.19 13.09 16.01
CA LEU A 161 -0.59 11.92 16.81
C LEU A 161 -0.17 10.61 16.16
N ILE A 162 -0.29 10.49 14.82
CA ILE A 162 0.21 9.32 14.08
C ILE A 162 1.72 9.23 14.21
N ALA A 163 2.45 10.33 14.01
CA ALA A 163 3.91 10.35 14.14
C ALA A 163 4.37 9.99 15.56
N ALA A 164 3.70 10.53 16.59
CA ALA A 164 3.96 10.20 17.99
C ALA A 164 3.70 8.71 18.27
N THR A 165 2.60 8.16 17.77
CA THR A 165 2.26 6.74 17.93
C THR A 165 3.31 5.83 17.26
N LEU A 166 3.74 6.17 16.05
CA LEU A 166 4.76 5.41 15.33
C LEU A 166 6.13 5.54 16.02
N GLY A 167 6.46 6.72 16.55
CA GLY A 167 7.68 6.98 17.31
C GLY A 167 7.72 6.17 18.61
N THR A 168 6.65 6.17 19.40
CA THR A 168 6.58 5.36 20.64
C THR A 168 6.63 3.86 20.34
N ALA A 169 5.96 3.41 19.28
CA ALA A 169 6.03 2.02 18.82
C ALA A 169 7.44 1.61 18.34
N ALA A 170 8.19 2.51 17.71
CA ALA A 170 9.56 2.26 17.29
C ALA A 170 10.53 2.17 18.48
N ILE A 171 10.38 3.08 19.45
CA ILE A 171 11.19 3.08 20.68
C ILE A 171 10.88 1.84 21.53
N SER A 172 9.60 1.47 21.68
CA SER A 172 9.20 0.32 22.50
C SER A 172 9.62 -1.02 21.89
N LYS A 173 9.72 -1.14 20.56
CA LYS A 173 10.32 -2.31 19.90
C LYS A 173 11.80 -2.51 20.24
N GLY A 174 12.53 -1.44 20.56
CA GLY A 174 13.91 -1.51 21.02
C GLY A 174 14.06 -1.98 22.47
N ALA A 175 12.98 -2.02 23.25
CA ALA A 175 13.01 -2.29 24.69
C ALA A 175 12.61 -3.73 25.09
N GLY A 176 12.30 -4.63 24.14
CA GLY A 176 11.75 -5.94 24.51
C GLY A 176 11.71 -7.00 23.42
N THR A 177 12.78 -7.19 22.64
CA THR A 177 12.85 -8.37 21.76
C THR A 177 14.22 -9.03 21.86
N ILE A 178 14.38 -9.83 22.91
CA ILE A 178 15.29 -10.97 22.87
C ILE A 178 14.73 -11.93 21.82
N THR A 179 15.24 -11.86 20.60
CA THR A 179 15.04 -12.92 19.60
C THR A 179 15.75 -14.19 20.09
N GLY A 180 15.20 -15.39 19.79
CA GLY A 180 15.71 -16.70 20.25
C GLY A 180 17.13 -17.12 19.82
N SER A 181 18.00 -16.15 19.55
CA SER A 181 19.44 -16.28 19.32
C SER A 181 20.29 -15.70 20.46
N GLU A 182 19.71 -15.06 21.49
CA GLU A 182 20.49 -14.60 22.64
C GLU A 182 20.53 -15.67 23.74
N THR A 183 21.73 -15.95 24.24
CA THR A 183 21.96 -16.87 25.36
C THR A 183 21.26 -16.33 26.61
N VAL A 184 20.20 -17.02 27.04
CA VAL A 184 19.45 -16.70 28.27
C VAL A 184 20.37 -16.92 29.47
N LEU A 185 20.54 -15.92 30.34
CA LEU A 185 21.12 -16.14 31.67
C LEU A 185 20.22 -17.12 32.46
N PRO A 186 20.78 -18.08 33.24
CA PRO A 186 19.98 -19.05 33.98
C PRO A 186 18.87 -18.38 34.81
N ALA A 187 17.66 -18.93 34.75
CA ALA A 187 16.53 -18.43 35.54
C ALA A 187 16.89 -18.42 37.03
N ASN A 188 16.79 -17.25 37.68
CA ASN A 188 16.99 -17.11 39.11
C ASN A 188 15.81 -17.77 39.85
N PRO A 189 15.99 -18.89 40.59
CA PRO A 189 14.91 -19.59 41.27
C PRO A 189 14.26 -18.78 42.40
N ALA A 190 14.90 -17.69 42.85
CA ALA A 190 14.39 -16.79 43.88
C ALA A 190 13.68 -15.55 43.33
N GLY A 191 13.64 -15.36 42.00
CA GLY A 191 12.95 -14.25 41.36
C GLY A 191 11.46 -14.52 41.19
N THR A 192 10.60 -13.64 41.71
CA THR A 192 9.13 -13.77 41.62
C THR A 192 8.54 -13.35 40.26
N THR A 193 9.38 -12.98 39.30
CA THR A 193 8.96 -12.55 37.97
C THR A 193 9.67 -13.36 36.91
N SER A 194 8.90 -14.08 36.09
CA SER A 194 9.44 -14.72 34.89
C SER A 194 9.79 -13.64 33.86
N PRO A 195 10.92 -13.71 33.15
CA PRO A 195 11.19 -12.83 32.02
C PRO A 195 10.15 -12.96 30.88
N LEU A 196 9.27 -13.97 30.95
CA LEU A 196 8.14 -14.20 30.04
C LEU A 196 6.80 -13.63 30.55
N THR A 197 6.75 -13.01 31.74
CA THR A 197 5.51 -12.45 32.26
C THR A 197 5.17 -11.14 31.53
N GLN A 198 4.38 -11.22 30.46
CA GLN A 198 3.71 -10.05 29.88
C GLN A 198 2.78 -9.45 30.94
N THR A 199 3.10 -8.26 31.42
CA THR A 199 2.12 -7.42 32.12
C THR A 199 1.15 -6.90 31.07
N ALA A 200 0.09 -7.66 30.82
CA ALA A 200 -1.00 -7.24 29.94
C ALA A 200 -1.78 -6.12 30.62
N SER A 201 -1.31 -4.88 30.51
CA SER A 201 -2.17 -3.72 30.74
C SER A 201 -3.22 -3.68 29.62
N PRO A 202 -4.53 -3.68 29.94
CA PRO A 202 -5.60 -3.75 28.93
C PRO A 202 -5.65 -2.53 28.00
N LEU A 203 -4.93 -1.46 28.34
CA LEU A 203 -4.71 -0.29 27.51
C LEU A 203 -3.22 -0.18 27.24
N SER A 204 -2.75 -0.73 26.11
CA SER A 204 -1.41 -0.39 25.63
C SER A 204 -1.32 1.14 25.51
N PRO A 205 -0.26 1.80 25.99
CA PRO A 205 -0.09 3.26 25.88
C PRO A 205 -0.14 3.77 24.42
N THR A 206 -0.16 2.86 23.43
CA THR A 206 -0.33 3.13 22.01
C THR A 206 -1.79 3.18 21.52
N THR A 207 -2.80 2.70 22.27
CA THR A 207 -4.20 2.66 21.77
C THR A 207 -4.89 4.03 21.84
N ILE A 208 -4.69 4.77 22.93
CA ILE A 208 -5.25 6.11 23.14
C ILE A 208 -4.84 7.09 22.03
N PRO A 209 -3.54 7.25 21.67
CA PRO A 209 -3.15 8.17 20.62
C PRO A 209 -3.63 7.74 19.23
N VAL A 210 -3.83 6.43 18.98
CA VAL A 210 -4.45 5.93 17.72
C VAL A 210 -5.90 6.38 17.61
N VAL A 211 -6.70 6.19 18.67
CA VAL A 211 -8.11 6.62 18.66
C VAL A 211 -8.21 8.13 18.50
N ALA A 212 -7.36 8.90 19.19
CA ALA A 212 -7.29 10.35 19.05
C ALA A 212 -6.87 10.76 17.62
N ALA A 213 -5.93 10.07 17.00
CA ALA A 213 -5.52 10.32 15.61
C ALA A 213 -6.66 10.09 14.62
N ILE A 214 -7.42 9.00 14.80
CA ILE A 214 -8.58 8.67 13.97
C ILE A 214 -9.66 9.76 14.14
N ALA A 215 -9.94 10.17 15.38
CA ALA A 215 -10.90 11.25 15.66
C ALA A 215 -10.47 12.59 15.03
N ALA A 216 -9.19 12.94 15.12
CA ALA A 216 -8.64 14.15 14.49
C ALA A 216 -8.72 14.09 12.95
N LEU A 217 -8.47 12.92 12.34
CA LEU A 217 -8.61 12.71 10.90
C LEU A 217 -10.09 12.82 10.47
N ALA A 218 -11.01 12.23 11.24
CA ALA A 218 -12.45 12.37 10.99
C ALA A 218 -12.92 13.83 11.09
N ALA A 219 -12.42 14.58 12.08
CA ALA A 219 -12.69 16.01 12.20
C ALA A 219 -12.13 16.79 10.99
N ALA A 220 -10.93 16.45 10.51
CA ALA A 220 -10.35 17.06 9.31
C ALA A 220 -11.21 16.80 8.07
N VAL A 221 -11.68 15.56 7.87
CA VAL A 221 -12.60 15.22 6.78
C VAL A 221 -13.92 15.98 6.90
N TYR A 222 -14.47 16.10 8.11
CA TYR A 222 -15.69 16.87 8.36
C TYR A 222 -15.54 18.36 7.98
N PHE A 223 -14.46 19.01 8.44
CA PHE A 223 -14.20 20.42 8.10
C PHE A 223 -13.87 20.62 6.63
N LEU A 224 -13.19 19.65 6.01
CA LEU A 224 -12.93 19.63 4.56
C LEU A 224 -14.25 19.64 3.79
N ILE A 225 -15.16 18.73 4.11
CA ILE A 225 -16.46 18.63 3.44
C ILE A 225 -17.28 19.91 3.67
N ARG A 226 -17.34 20.40 4.91
CA ARG A 226 -18.12 21.59 5.28
C ARG A 226 -17.57 22.89 4.67
N GLY A 227 -16.25 23.01 4.56
CA GLY A 227 -15.60 24.25 4.11
C GLY A 227 -15.31 24.31 2.61
N TYR A 228 -14.82 23.20 2.04
CA TYR A 228 -14.44 23.13 0.62
C TYR A 228 -15.61 22.67 -0.27
N GLY A 229 -16.54 21.89 0.29
CA GLY A 229 -17.74 21.42 -0.40
C GLY A 229 -17.50 20.17 -1.26
N TRP A 230 -18.50 19.28 -1.28
CA TRP A 230 -18.42 17.99 -1.98
C TRP A 230 -18.15 18.10 -3.49
N ASP A 231 -18.76 19.08 -4.16
CA ASP A 231 -18.60 19.24 -5.62
C ASP A 231 -17.15 19.58 -5.99
N ARG A 232 -16.49 20.41 -5.17
CA ARG A 232 -15.09 20.78 -5.38
C ARG A 232 -14.16 19.61 -5.10
N ILE A 233 -14.42 18.81 -4.07
CA ILE A 233 -13.66 17.58 -3.76
C ILE A 233 -13.74 16.62 -4.94
N ARG A 234 -14.96 16.34 -5.43
CA ARG A 234 -15.20 15.43 -6.56
C ARG A 234 -14.62 15.94 -7.89
N SER A 235 -14.37 17.24 -8.03
CA SER A 235 -13.73 17.79 -9.22
C SER A 235 -12.21 17.58 -9.26
N GLU A 236 -11.57 17.21 -8.15
CA GLU A 236 -10.13 17.01 -8.09
C GLU A 236 -9.73 15.60 -8.55
N ARG A 237 -8.91 15.53 -9.61
CA ARG A 237 -8.41 14.25 -10.16
C ARG A 237 -7.57 13.44 -9.18
N SER A 238 -6.94 14.07 -8.19
CA SER A 238 -6.22 13.34 -7.15
C SER A 238 -7.17 12.63 -6.19
N PHE A 239 -8.38 13.17 -5.98
CA PHE A 239 -9.43 12.50 -5.21
C PHE A 239 -9.91 11.25 -5.94
N ASP A 240 -10.09 11.31 -7.25
CA ASP A 240 -10.44 10.15 -8.07
C ASP A 240 -9.46 8.98 -7.88
N LEU A 241 -8.16 9.24 -7.92
CA LEU A 241 -7.14 8.20 -7.69
C LEU A 241 -7.10 7.75 -6.22
N LEU A 242 -7.29 8.65 -5.24
CA LEU A 242 -7.37 8.28 -3.83
C LEU A 242 -8.51 7.29 -3.56
N ILE A 243 -9.69 7.57 -4.12
CA ILE A 243 -10.85 6.69 -3.97
C ILE A 243 -10.65 5.38 -4.72
N LEU A 244 -10.16 5.42 -5.97
CA LEU A 244 -9.85 4.21 -6.73
C LEU A 244 -8.89 3.29 -5.97
N ILE A 245 -7.69 3.77 -5.65
CA ILE A 245 -6.66 2.96 -5.01
C ILE A 245 -7.09 2.56 -3.59
N GLY A 246 -7.67 3.50 -2.83
CA GLY A 246 -8.12 3.26 -1.47
C GLY A 246 -9.19 2.16 -1.40
N THR A 247 -10.24 2.25 -2.20
CA THR A 247 -11.33 1.26 -2.20
C THR A 247 -10.84 -0.12 -2.62
N LEU A 248 -9.99 -0.24 -3.64
CA LEU A 248 -9.43 -1.53 -4.06
C LEU A 248 -8.64 -2.22 -2.94
N ILE A 249 -7.94 -1.44 -2.11
CA ILE A 249 -7.00 -1.95 -1.12
C ILE A 249 -7.61 -2.09 0.28
N ILE A 250 -8.65 -1.33 0.63
CA ILE A 250 -9.31 -1.38 1.96
C ILE A 250 -9.54 -2.81 2.48
N PRO A 251 -10.09 -3.76 1.71
CA PRO A 251 -10.31 -5.14 2.19
C PRO A 251 -9.02 -5.87 2.58
N THR A 252 -7.92 -5.54 1.91
CA THR A 252 -6.59 -6.13 2.18
C THR A 252 -5.92 -5.54 3.44
N LEU A 253 -6.44 -4.44 3.98
CA LEU A 253 -5.95 -3.81 5.21
C LEU A 253 -6.63 -4.33 6.48
N THR A 254 -7.53 -5.30 6.37
CA THR A 254 -8.23 -5.93 7.51
C THR A 254 -7.31 -6.56 8.56
N PRO A 255 -6.07 -7.01 8.25
CA PRO A 255 -5.13 -7.46 9.29
C PRO A 255 -4.73 -6.36 10.30
N PHE A 256 -4.77 -5.07 9.92
CA PHE A 256 -4.39 -3.98 10.84
C PHE A 256 -5.33 -3.85 12.05
N PRO A 257 -6.65 -3.71 11.90
CA PRO A 257 -7.56 -3.65 13.05
C PRO A 257 -7.57 -4.95 13.85
N LEU A 258 -7.45 -6.11 13.20
CA LEU A 258 -7.35 -7.40 13.89
C LEU A 258 -6.13 -7.45 14.83
N ARG A 259 -4.98 -6.97 14.36
CA ARG A 259 -3.76 -6.88 15.16
C ARG A 259 -3.89 -5.88 16.31
N LEU A 260 -4.60 -4.77 16.11
CA LEU A 260 -4.85 -3.78 17.17
C LEU A 260 -5.69 -4.36 18.31
N LEU A 261 -6.58 -5.31 18.00
CA LEU A 261 -7.40 -6.04 18.97
C LEU A 261 -6.69 -7.27 19.56
N ASN A 262 -5.41 -7.47 19.26
CA ASN A 262 -4.62 -8.64 19.64
C ASN A 262 -5.26 -9.97 19.20
N TRP A 263 -5.99 -9.98 18.09
CA TRP A 263 -6.55 -11.21 17.52
C TRP A 263 -5.53 -11.91 16.64
N THR A 264 -5.56 -13.24 16.67
CA THR A 264 -4.65 -14.09 15.90
C THR A 264 -4.97 -13.97 14.42
N ILE A 265 -3.93 -13.68 13.62
CA ILE A 265 -4.01 -13.66 12.17
C ILE A 265 -3.18 -14.85 11.71
N PRO A 266 -3.79 -15.86 11.08
CA PRO A 266 -3.06 -17.04 10.63
C PRO A 266 -2.11 -16.64 9.49
N THR A 267 -0.82 -16.88 9.67
CA THR A 267 0.23 -16.57 8.71
C THR A 267 0.94 -17.82 8.18
N THR A 268 0.73 -18.96 8.81
CA THR A 268 1.31 -20.26 8.43
C THR A 268 0.22 -21.29 8.09
N ALA A 269 0.56 -22.27 7.25
CA ALA A 269 -0.40 -23.32 6.88
C ALA A 269 -0.97 -24.10 8.09
N PRO A 270 -0.17 -24.44 9.13
CA PRO A 270 -0.70 -25.06 10.34
C PRO A 270 -1.66 -24.15 11.11
N GLU A 271 -1.38 -22.84 11.20
CA GLU A 271 -2.29 -21.88 11.83
C GLU A 271 -3.62 -21.77 11.08
N VAL A 272 -3.57 -21.78 9.74
CA VAL A 272 -4.78 -21.78 8.91
C VAL A 272 -5.58 -23.07 9.12
N ALA A 273 -4.92 -24.23 9.20
CA ALA A 273 -5.58 -25.51 9.45
C ALA A 273 -6.18 -25.64 10.86
N ALA A 274 -5.61 -24.92 11.83
CA ALA A 274 -6.07 -24.89 13.21
C ALA A 274 -7.15 -23.84 13.50
N LEU A 275 -7.63 -23.10 12.49
CA LEU A 275 -8.65 -22.06 12.68
C LEU A 275 -9.95 -22.66 13.21
N THR A 276 -10.44 -22.09 14.31
CA THR A 276 -11.77 -22.43 14.82
C THR A 276 -12.85 -21.65 14.07
N THR A 277 -14.11 -22.11 14.14
CA THR A 277 -15.27 -21.38 13.60
C THR A 277 -15.35 -19.96 14.18
N THR A 278 -15.01 -19.79 15.46
CA THR A 278 -14.99 -18.49 16.13
C THR A 278 -13.94 -17.55 15.52
N ASP A 279 -12.76 -18.06 15.19
CA ASP A 279 -11.71 -17.26 14.56
C ASP A 279 -12.08 -16.88 13.13
N ALA A 280 -12.70 -17.79 12.37
CA ALA A 280 -13.23 -17.50 11.05
C ALA A 280 -14.32 -16.40 11.09
N LEU A 281 -15.24 -16.46 12.06
CA LEU A 281 -16.27 -15.43 12.26
C LEU A 281 -15.65 -14.07 12.62
N ARG A 282 -14.61 -14.05 13.47
CA ARG A 282 -13.88 -12.83 13.83
C ARG A 282 -13.17 -12.20 12.62
N LEU A 283 -12.52 -13.01 11.78
CA LEU A 283 -11.91 -12.53 10.54
C LEU A 283 -12.99 -11.96 9.59
N GLY A 284 -14.09 -12.70 9.42
CA GLY A 284 -15.23 -12.29 8.59
C GLY A 284 -15.87 -10.97 9.06
N ALA A 285 -15.94 -10.75 10.37
CA ALA A 285 -16.50 -9.53 10.97
C ALA A 285 -15.75 -8.24 10.59
N PHE A 286 -14.47 -8.34 10.20
CA PHE A 286 -13.70 -7.20 9.69
C PHE A 286 -13.63 -7.20 8.16
N LEU A 287 -13.48 -8.38 7.55
CA LEU A 287 -13.33 -8.52 6.11
C LEU A 287 -14.60 -8.13 5.34
N ILE A 288 -15.76 -8.63 5.77
CA ILE A 288 -17.03 -8.40 5.09
C ILE A 288 -17.40 -6.90 5.10
N PRO A 289 -17.38 -6.20 6.25
CA PRO A 289 -17.63 -4.76 6.26
C PRO A 289 -16.62 -3.96 5.42
N ALA A 290 -15.34 -4.36 5.39
CA ALA A 290 -14.34 -3.69 4.57
C ALA A 290 -14.67 -3.79 3.06
N PHE A 291 -15.12 -4.96 2.60
CA PHE A 291 -15.62 -5.12 1.23
C PHE A 291 -16.90 -4.30 0.97
N ILE A 292 -17.86 -4.33 1.90
CA ILE A 292 -19.10 -3.57 1.76
C ILE A 292 -18.81 -2.06 1.67
N ILE A 293 -17.98 -1.52 2.56
CA ILE A 293 -17.57 -0.11 2.55
C ILE A 293 -16.87 0.22 1.23
N SER A 294 -15.94 -0.64 0.79
CA SER A 294 -15.26 -0.46 -0.50
C SER A 294 -16.24 -0.38 -1.67
N ILE A 295 -17.20 -1.30 -1.73
CA ILE A 295 -18.25 -1.33 -2.77
C ILE A 295 -19.13 -0.08 -2.70
N ILE A 296 -19.63 0.30 -1.52
CA ILE A 296 -20.50 1.47 -1.36
C ILE A 296 -19.77 2.73 -1.81
N VAL A 297 -18.55 2.96 -1.30
CA VAL A 297 -17.76 4.17 -1.61
C VAL A 297 -17.34 4.19 -3.08
N GLY A 298 -16.91 3.07 -3.62
CA GLY A 298 -16.48 2.95 -5.01
C GLY A 298 -17.62 3.17 -6.02
N GLN A 299 -18.78 2.55 -5.78
CA GLN A 299 -19.98 2.74 -6.58
C GLN A 299 -20.52 4.16 -6.49
N TRP A 300 -20.48 4.76 -5.30
CA TRP A 300 -20.86 6.16 -5.09
C TRP A 300 -19.95 7.15 -5.83
N TRP A 301 -18.67 6.81 -6.04
CA TRP A 301 -17.71 7.66 -6.75
C TRP A 301 -17.87 7.60 -8.28
N ASP A 302 -17.69 6.44 -8.90
CA ASP A 302 -17.93 6.24 -10.34
C ASP A 302 -18.43 4.83 -10.60
N SER A 303 -19.74 4.62 -10.42
CA SER A 303 -20.38 3.32 -10.65
C SER A 303 -20.04 2.72 -12.01
N LYS A 304 -19.90 3.51 -13.09
CA LYS A 304 -19.67 2.95 -14.44
C LYS A 304 -18.27 2.36 -14.62
N THR A 305 -17.28 2.92 -13.94
CA THR A 305 -15.87 2.55 -14.09
C THR A 305 -15.42 1.62 -12.97
N TRP A 306 -15.85 1.90 -11.74
CA TRP A 306 -15.29 1.29 -10.54
C TRP A 306 -15.52 -0.22 -10.47
N TRP A 307 -16.73 -0.72 -10.79
CA TRP A 307 -17.00 -2.16 -10.70
C TRP A 307 -16.12 -2.96 -11.66
N LYS A 308 -15.78 -2.41 -12.83
CA LYS A 308 -14.90 -3.06 -13.80
C LYS A 308 -13.48 -3.17 -13.25
N THR A 309 -12.98 -2.09 -12.65
CA THR A 309 -11.64 -2.08 -12.04
C THR A 309 -11.58 -2.95 -10.78
N ALA A 310 -12.63 -2.96 -9.96
CA ALA A 310 -12.71 -3.78 -8.76
C ALA A 310 -12.81 -5.26 -9.09
N LEU A 311 -13.64 -5.63 -10.08
CA LEU A 311 -13.75 -7.00 -10.55
C LEU A 311 -12.40 -7.52 -11.05
N LEU A 312 -11.70 -6.74 -11.87
CA LEU A 312 -10.36 -7.11 -12.36
C LEU A 312 -9.37 -7.24 -11.20
N PHE A 313 -9.37 -6.31 -10.25
CA PHE A 313 -8.41 -6.30 -9.14
C PHE A 313 -8.63 -7.43 -8.13
N TRP A 314 -9.87 -7.74 -7.77
CA TRP A 314 -10.19 -8.81 -6.81
C TRP A 314 -10.29 -10.20 -7.44
N SER A 315 -10.20 -10.32 -8.76
CA SER A 315 -10.15 -11.61 -9.44
C SER A 315 -8.81 -12.33 -9.34
N VAL A 316 -7.76 -11.65 -8.86
CA VAL A 316 -6.38 -12.14 -8.75
C VAL A 316 -5.93 -12.18 -7.30
#